data_AF-A0A843GSF3-F1
#
_entry.id   AF-A0A843GSF3-F1
#
_cell.length_a   1.000
_cell.length_b   1.000
_cell.length_c   1.000
_cell.angle_alpha   90.00
_cell.angle_beta   90.00
_cell.angle_gamma   90.00
#
_symmetry.space_group_name_H-M   'P 1'
#
loop_
_entity.id
_entity.type
_entity.pdbx_description
1 polymer ?
#
loop_
_entity_poly.entity_id
_entity_poly.type
_entity_poly.pdbx_seq_one_letter_code
_entity_poly.pdbx_strand_id
1 'polypeptide(L)' 'MSEIRYTKLSSAKIQETRNLVVSECSRGGYTLAQQINVEEDGKRTNVFLKNAIHVSDIDKLINLRDALNIAIEKTK' A
#
# COMPACT_ATOMS: atom_id res chain seq x y z
N MET A 1 23.07 -7.16 -9.65
CA MET A 1 22.12 -6.32 -8.89
C MET A 1 21.25 -7.25 -8.06
N SER A 2 21.11 -7.02 -6.75
CA SER A 2 20.17 -7.80 -5.93
C SER A 2 18.73 -7.48 -6.33
N GLU A 3 17.89 -8.51 -6.39
CA GLU A 3 16.45 -8.38 -6.62
C GLU A 3 15.82 -7.52 -5.51
N ILE A 4 15.02 -6.52 -5.88
CA ILE A 4 14.29 -5.70 -4.90
C ILE A 4 13.09 -6.50 -4.42
N ARG A 5 13.01 -6.75 -3.12
CA ARG A 5 11.91 -7.48 -2.50
C ARG A 5 11.04 -6.54 -1.70
N TYR A 6 9.73 -6.80 -1.75
CA TYR A 6 8.73 -6.11 -0.96
C TYR A 6 8.01 -7.11 -0.07
N THR A 7 8.05 -6.88 1.23
CA THR A 7 7.36 -7.73 2.21
C THR A 7 6.09 -7.03 2.63
N LYS A 8 4.93 -7.60 2.29
CA LYS A 8 3.63 -7.05 2.70
C LYS A 8 3.52 -7.03 4.22
N LEU A 9 3.17 -5.86 4.77
CA LEU A 9 2.89 -5.67 6.19
C LEU A 9 1.39 -5.63 6.47
N SER A 10 0.64 -4.89 5.65
CA SER A 10 -0.80 -4.73 5.82
C SER A 10 -1.51 -4.41 4.50
N SER A 11 -2.83 -4.50 4.49
CA SER A 11 -3.66 -4.01 3.39
C SER A 11 -5.04 -3.57 3.87
N ALA A 12 -5.59 -2.54 3.23
CA ALA A 12 -6.93 -2.04 3.48
C ALA A 12 -7.73 -1.97 2.17
N LYS A 13 -9.00 -2.39 2.20
CA LYS A 13 -9.90 -2.21 1.06
C LYS A 13 -10.30 -0.74 0.96
N ILE A 14 -9.96 -0.09 -0.16
CA ILE A 14 -10.22 1.34 -0.38
C ILE A 14 -11.29 1.58 -1.45
N GLN A 15 -11.58 0.59 -2.29
CA GLN A 15 -12.69 0.57 -3.25
C GLN A 15 -13.18 -0.87 -3.43
N GLU A 16 -14.26 -1.08 -4.19
CA GLU A 16 -14.86 -2.41 -4.40
C GLU A 16 -13.85 -3.46 -4.87
N THR A 17 -12.99 -3.10 -5.83
CA THR A 17 -11.98 -3.97 -6.45
C THR A 17 -10.54 -3.58 -6.10
N ARG A 18 -10.34 -2.61 -5.21
CA ARG A 18 -9.00 -2.08 -4.88
C ARG A 18 -8.65 -2.13 -3.41
N ASN A 19 -7.41 -2.56 -3.17
CA ASN A 19 -6.76 -2.49 -1.87
C ASN A 19 -5.58 -1.52 -1.93
N LEU A 20 -5.37 -0.79 -0.85
CA LEU A 20 -4.08 -0.17 -0.54
C LEU A 20 -3.24 -1.19 0.23
N VAL A 21 -2.02 -1.44 -0.20
CA VAL A 21 -1.09 -2.39 0.41
C VAL A 21 0.13 -1.64 0.92
N VAL A 22 0.47 -1.85 2.18
CA VAL A 22 1.69 -1.33 2.79
C VAL A 22 2.71 -2.45 2.88
N SER A 23 3.92 -2.21 2.38
CA SER A 23 5.01 -3.18 2.36
C SER A 23 6.31 -2.56 2.83
N GLU A 24 7.18 -3.35 3.46
CA GLU A 24 8.58 -3.00 3.68
C GLU A 24 9.40 -3.28 2.41
N CYS A 25 10.36 -2.41 2.09
CA CYS A 25 11.24 -2.57 0.93
C CYS A 25 12.62 -3.06 1.38
N SER A 26 13.19 -4.06 0.70
CA SER A 26 14.53 -4.58 0.99
C SER A 26 15.66 -3.56 0.79
N ARG A 27 15.38 -2.42 0.17
CA ARG A 27 16.30 -1.28 0.03
C ARG A 27 16.11 -0.21 1.11
N GLY A 28 15.28 -0.48 2.11
CA GLY A 28 14.92 0.44 3.19
C GLY A 28 13.58 1.12 2.96
N GLY A 29 12.95 1.52 4.06
CA GLY A 29 11.66 2.21 4.10
C GLY A 29 10.48 1.33 3.68
N TYR A 30 9.38 1.98 3.37
CA TYR A 30 8.08 1.37 3.08
C TYR A 30 7.53 1.82 1.73
N THR A 31 6.58 1.06 1.21
CA THR A 31 5.80 1.44 0.02
C THR A 31 4.32 1.30 0.28
N LEU A 32 3.53 2.24 -0.24
CA LEU A 32 2.08 2.19 -0.29
C LEU A 32 1.67 2.04 -1.75
N ALA A 33 1.19 0.86 -2.12
CA ALA A 33 0.84 0.50 -3.48
C ALA A 33 -0.65 0.17 -3.61
N GLN A 34 -1.26 0.52 -4.74
CA GLN A 34 -2.60 0.04 -5.06
C GLN A 34 -2.52 -1.36 -5.66
N GLN A 35 -3.34 -2.27 -5.14
CA GLN A 35 -3.58 -3.59 -5.66
C GLN A 35 -5.01 -3.67 -6.19
N ILE A 36 -5.17 -4.15 -7.42
CA ILE A 36 -6.47 -4.44 -8.05
C ILE A 36 -6.66 -5.94 -8.08
N ASN A 37 -7.85 -6.39 -7.67
CA ASN A 37 -8.30 -7.76 -7.91
C ASN A 37 -9.00 -7.78 -9.27
N VAL A 38 -8.40 -8.42 -10.26
CA VAL A 38 -8.98 -8.60 -11.60
C VAL A 38 -9.43 -10.04 -11.75
N GLU A 39 -10.62 -10.27 -12.28
CA GLU A 39 -11.12 -11.60 -12.62
C GLU A 39 -11.14 -11.74 -14.15
N GLU A 40 -10.30 -12.61 -14.69
CA GLU A 40 -10.22 -12.93 -16.12
C GLU A 40 -10.37 -14.44 -16.29
N ASP A 41 -11.32 -14.88 -17.12
CA ASP A 41 -11.60 -16.30 -17.40
C ASP A 41 -11.76 -17.17 -16.14
N GLY A 42 -12.43 -16.64 -15.11
CA GLY A 42 -12.63 -17.32 -13.82
C GLY A 42 -11.40 -17.40 -12.92
N LYS A 43 -10.28 -16.77 -13.31
CA LYS A 43 -9.07 -16.63 -12.48
C LYS A 43 -8.98 -15.25 -11.87
N ARG A 44 -8.79 -15.20 -10.55
CA ARG A 44 -8.51 -13.96 -9.83
C ARG A 44 -7.01 -13.67 -9.83
N THR A 45 -6.63 -12.58 -10.49
CA THR A 45 -5.27 -12.07 -10.53
C THR A 45 -5.16 -10.80 -9.71
N ASN A 46 -4.09 -10.73 -8.91
CA ASN A 46 -3.74 -9.54 -8.14
C ASN A 46 -2.71 -8.72 -8.91
N VAL A 47 -3.10 -7.52 -9.34
CA VAL A 47 -2.22 -6.61 -10.09
C VAL A 47 -1.87 -5.41 -9.21
N PHE A 48 -0.57 -5.13 -9.07
CA PHE A 48 -0.10 -3.91 -8.43
C PHE A 48 0.08 -2.81 -9.47
N LEU A 49 -0.47 -1.62 -9.18
CA LEU A 49 -0.28 -0.46 -10.03
C LEU A 49 1.10 0.16 -9.84
N LYS A 50 1.60 0.77 -10.92
CA LYS A 50 2.81 1.58 -10.91
C LYS A 50 2.62 2.82 -10.03
N ASN A 51 3.73 3.43 -9.63
CA ASN A 51 3.78 4.66 -8.81
C ASN A 51 3.33 4.46 -7.36
N ALA A 52 3.81 3.39 -6.72
CA ALA A 52 3.71 3.25 -5.28
C ALA A 52 4.38 4.45 -4.58
N ILE A 53 3.78 4.93 -3.50
CA ILE A 53 4.35 6.00 -2.69
C ILE A 53 5.44 5.38 -1.81
N HIS A 54 6.67 5.90 -1.90
CA HIS A 54 7.74 5.50 -0.99
C HIS A 54 7.73 6.36 0.28
N VAL A 55 7.94 5.72 1.41
CA VAL A 55 8.06 6.36 2.73
C VAL A 55 9.39 5.94 3.32
N SER A 56 10.22 6.90 3.70
CA SER A 56 11.65 6.66 4.00
C SER A 56 11.88 5.81 5.25
N ASP A 57 11.05 5.98 6.27
CA ASP A 57 11.26 5.43 7.61
C ASP A 57 9.95 5.34 8.41
N ILE A 58 10.06 4.77 9.61
CA ILE A 58 8.91 4.51 10.49
C ILE A 58 8.27 5.80 11.01
N ASP A 59 9.04 6.85 11.27
CA ASP A 59 8.52 8.12 11.77
C ASP A 59 7.64 8.79 10.70
N LYS A 60 8.03 8.73 9.42
CA LYS A 60 7.19 9.22 8.31
C LYS A 60 5.95 8.36 8.10
N LEU A 61 6.02 7.05 8.34
CA LEU A 61 4.84 6.18 8.28
C LEU A 61 3.86 6.49 9.42
N ILE A 62 4.37 6.78 10.63
CA ILE A 62 3.59 7.26 11.77
C ILE A 62 2.91 8.59 11.43
N ASN A 63 3.62 9.53 10.80
CA ASN A 63 3.01 10.79 10.38
C ASN A 63 1.85 10.60 9.38
N LEU A 64 1.95 9.62 8.46
CA LEU A 64 0.84 9.29 7.56
C LEU A 64 -0.37 8.75 8.31
N ARG A 65 -0.17 7.90 9.32
CA ARG A 65 -1.26 7.42 10.19
C ARG A 65 -1.96 8.61 10.86
N ASP A 66 -1.21 9.54 11.42
CA ASP A 66 -1.77 10.68 12.14
C ASP A 66 -2.53 11.62 11.19
N ALA A 67 -2.01 11.84 9.98
CA ALA A 67 -2.72 12.60 8.93
C ALA A 67 -4.05 11.93 8.54
N LEU A 68 -4.09 10.60 8.41
CA LEU A 68 -5.33 9.85 8.15
C LEU A 68 -6.32 10.00 9.31
N ASN A 69 -5.86 9.90 10.56
CA ASN A 69 -6.71 10.07 11.74
C ASN A 69 -7.33 11.48 11.78
N ILE A 70 -6.54 12.53 11.56
CA ILE A 70 -7.03 13.92 11.49
C ILE A 70 -8.08 14.08 10.39
N ALA A 71 -7.85 13.48 9.21
CA ALA A 71 -8.81 13.53 8.11
C ALA A 71 -10.14 12.83 8.47
N ILE A 72 -10.07 11.68 9.16
CA ILE A 72 -11.25 10.96 9.66
C ILE A 72 -12.02 11.82 10.66
N GLU A 73 -11.33 12.41 11.64
CA GLU A 73 -11.95 13.27 12.66
C GLU A 73 -12.68 14.46 12.04
N LYS A 74 -12.13 15.06 10.98
CA LYS A 74 -12.75 16.20 10.28
C LYS A 74 -13.90 15.84 9.34
N THR A 75 -14.04 14.57 8.99
CA THR A 75 -15.08 14.08 8.06
C THR A 75 -16.29 13.52 8.82
N LYS A 76 -16.15 13.28 10.12
CA LYS A 76 -17.23 12.89 11.03
C LYS A 76 -17.88 14.12 11.64
#